data_AF-A0AAN8X1G0-F1
#
_entry.id   AF-A0AAN8X1G0-F1
#
_cell.length_a   1.000
_cell.length_b   1.000
_cell.length_c   1.000
_cell.angle_alpha   90.00
_cell.angle_beta   90.00
_cell.angle_gamma   90.00
#
_symmetry.space_group_name_H-M   'P 1'
#
loop_
_entity.id
_entity.type
_entity.pdbx_description
1 polymer ?
#
loop_
_entity_poly.entity_id
_entity_poly.type
_entity_poly.pdbx_seq_one_letter_code
_entity_poly.pdbx_strand_id
1 'polypeptide(L)'
;PTKFGTIGPNFCNKTWGFHESEIIGIEKFLVKYWGNIYAEDAMTSLWKHEWVKHGTCAAELPSLNSEEKYFAKGLEWVTHYDYVSVLGKHSIYPDDIETYARQDLFDAIKNTFDVNPHIDCIYNK
;
A
#
# COMPACT_ATOMS: atom_id res chain seq x y z
N PRO A 1 0.39 -9.15 5.23
CA PRO A 1 0.40 -10.08 6.38
C PRO A 1 1.70 -9.93 7.16
N THR A 2 1.64 -9.88 8.49
CA THR A 2 2.84 -9.66 9.32
C THR A 2 2.84 -10.64 10.49
N LYS A 3 4.04 -11.02 10.94
CA LYS A 3 4.26 -11.77 12.18
C LYS A 3 5.27 -11.03 13.04
N PHE A 4 4.90 -10.75 14.28
CA PHE A 4 5.71 -9.99 15.23
C PHE A 4 7.12 -10.58 15.35
N GLY A 5 8.14 -9.71 15.29
CA GLY A 5 9.55 -10.08 15.33
C GLY A 5 10.12 -10.68 14.04
N THR A 6 9.39 -10.61 12.91
CA THR A 6 9.85 -11.14 11.63
C THR A 6 9.55 -10.19 10.46
N ILE A 7 10.30 -10.32 9.36
CA ILE A 7 10.09 -9.56 8.11
C ILE A 7 8.96 -10.17 7.24
N GLY A 8 8.28 -11.21 7.72
CA GLY A 8 7.33 -12.00 6.96
C GLY A 8 5.99 -12.21 7.66
N PRO A 9 5.18 -13.17 7.17
CA PRO A 9 5.54 -14.19 6.20
C PRO A 9 5.66 -13.67 4.75
N ASN A 10 6.44 -14.35 3.91
CA ASN A 10 6.68 -14.00 2.50
C ASN A 10 6.64 -15.25 1.62
N PHE A 11 6.16 -15.13 0.38
CA PHE A 11 6.16 -16.20 -0.64
C PHE A 11 5.48 -17.49 -0.16
N CYS A 12 4.32 -17.38 0.49
CA CYS A 12 3.65 -18.49 1.19
C CYS A 12 3.13 -19.59 0.25
N ASN A 13 2.88 -19.26 -1.02
CA ASN A 13 2.46 -20.24 -2.01
C ASN A 13 3.18 -20.03 -3.35
N LYS A 14 3.99 -20.99 -3.77
CA LYS A 14 4.76 -20.94 -5.03
C LYS A 14 3.94 -21.34 -6.27
N THR A 15 2.78 -21.95 -6.07
CA THR A 15 1.88 -22.38 -7.15
C THR A 15 0.81 -21.34 -7.48
N TRP A 16 0.65 -20.32 -6.64
CA TRP A 16 -0.27 -19.20 -6.85
C TRP A 16 0.48 -18.06 -7.55
N GLY A 17 0.65 -18.21 -8.87
CA GLY A 17 1.19 -17.17 -9.73
C GLY A 17 0.30 -15.92 -9.77
N PHE A 18 0.83 -14.85 -10.35
CA PHE A 18 0.05 -13.64 -10.67
C PHE A 18 -0.52 -13.76 -12.09
N HIS A 19 -1.79 -13.43 -12.24
CA HIS A 19 -2.55 -13.49 -13.48
C HIS A 19 -3.30 -12.16 -13.67
N GLU A 20 -2.76 -11.27 -14.49
CA GLU A 20 -3.34 -9.94 -14.77
C GLU A 20 -4.81 -9.99 -15.21
N SER A 21 -5.23 -11.07 -15.89
CA SER A 21 -6.63 -11.30 -16.27
C SER A 21 -7.60 -11.30 -15.09
N GLU A 22 -7.13 -11.68 -13.89
CA GLU A 22 -7.94 -11.72 -12.66
C GLU A 22 -8.21 -10.33 -12.09
N ILE A 23 -7.49 -9.29 -12.52
CA ILE A 23 -7.61 -7.93 -11.98
C ILE A 23 -8.06 -6.89 -13.02
N ILE A 24 -8.37 -7.32 -14.24
CA ILE A 24 -8.71 -6.41 -15.36
C ILE A 24 -9.86 -5.44 -15.03
N GLY A 25 -10.82 -5.89 -14.20
CA GLY A 25 -11.96 -5.06 -13.77
C GLY A 25 -11.57 -3.88 -12.87
N ILE A 26 -10.44 -3.97 -12.17
CA ILE A 26 -9.96 -2.96 -11.21
C ILE A 26 -8.64 -2.29 -11.63
N GLU A 27 -8.08 -2.68 -12.77
CA GLU A 27 -6.76 -2.24 -13.24
C GLU A 27 -6.63 -0.70 -13.29
N LYS A 28 -7.64 0.01 -13.82
CA LYS A 28 -7.64 1.48 -13.86
C LYS A 28 -7.49 2.14 -12.48
N PHE A 29 -7.98 1.50 -11.43
CA PHE A 29 -7.83 1.98 -10.07
C PHE A 29 -6.46 1.64 -9.51
N LEU A 30 -5.92 0.46 -9.85
CA LEU A 30 -4.54 0.10 -9.52
C LEU A 30 -3.54 1.05 -10.17
N VAL A 31 -3.73 1.44 -11.43
CA VAL A 31 -2.91 2.46 -12.09
C VAL A 31 -2.90 3.77 -11.30
N LYS A 32 -4.07 4.20 -10.83
CA LYS A 32 -4.22 5.47 -10.12
C LYS A 32 -3.64 5.45 -8.70
N TYR A 33 -3.88 4.39 -7.94
CA TYR A 33 -3.61 4.35 -6.50
C TYR A 33 -2.45 3.44 -6.11
N TRP A 34 -2.02 2.54 -6.98
CA TRP A 34 -0.96 1.56 -6.75
C TRP A 34 -0.08 1.39 -8.00
N GLY A 35 0.18 2.49 -8.71
CA GLY A 35 0.99 2.49 -9.92
C GLY A 35 2.47 2.25 -9.64
N ASN A 36 3.16 1.60 -10.58
CA ASN A 36 4.61 1.50 -10.53
C ASN A 36 5.26 2.84 -10.92
N ILE A 37 6.11 3.39 -10.05
CA ILE A 37 6.79 4.68 -10.26
C ILE A 37 8.16 4.52 -10.93
N TYR A 38 8.67 3.29 -11.08
CA TYR A 38 9.92 3.01 -11.78
C TYR A 38 9.66 2.89 -13.28
N ALA A 39 10.02 3.94 -14.03
CA ALA A 39 9.69 4.06 -15.45
C ALA A 39 10.27 2.95 -16.35
N GLU A 40 11.36 2.29 -15.92
CA GLU A 40 12.00 1.21 -16.68
C GLU A 40 11.32 -0.15 -16.46
N ASP A 41 10.48 -0.27 -15.43
CA ASP A 41 9.80 -1.52 -15.09
C ASP A 41 8.38 -1.55 -15.67
N ALA A 42 7.92 -2.76 -16.03
CA ALA A 42 6.53 -2.95 -16.44
C ALA A 42 5.58 -2.55 -15.30
N MET A 43 4.44 -1.95 -15.64
CA MET A 43 3.40 -1.56 -14.68
C MET A 43 2.98 -2.73 -13.78
N THR A 44 2.78 -3.90 -14.37
CA THR A 44 2.32 -5.12 -13.68
C THR A 44 3.41 -5.80 -12.84
N SER A 45 4.68 -5.40 -12.98
CA SER A 45 5.78 -6.01 -12.21
C SER A 45 5.63 -5.76 -10.71
N LEU A 46 5.14 -4.57 -10.32
CA LEU A 46 4.82 -4.24 -8.94
C LEU A 46 3.71 -5.14 -8.41
N TRP A 47 2.57 -5.23 -9.12
CA TRP A 47 1.44 -6.05 -8.68
C TRP A 47 1.80 -7.53 -8.60
N LYS A 48 2.57 -8.03 -9.56
CA LYS A 48 3.13 -9.38 -9.52
C LYS A 48 4.01 -9.59 -8.27
N HIS A 49 4.89 -8.65 -7.95
CA HIS A 49 5.73 -8.73 -6.75
C HIS A 49 4.87 -8.78 -5.48
N GLU A 50 3.93 -7.85 -5.34
CA GLU A 50 3.06 -7.72 -4.17
C GLU A 50 2.17 -8.95 -3.98
N TRP A 51 1.59 -9.48 -5.06
CA TRP A 51 0.82 -10.72 -4.98
C TRP A 51 1.69 -11.91 -4.57
N VAL A 52 2.75 -12.20 -5.33
CA VAL A 52 3.56 -13.40 -5.13
C VAL A 52 4.22 -13.40 -3.75
N LYS A 53 4.72 -12.25 -3.29
CA LYS A 53 5.41 -12.13 -2.01
C LYS A 53 4.45 -12.01 -0.82
N HIS A 54 3.39 -11.20 -0.93
CA HIS A 54 2.53 -10.83 0.20
C HIS A 54 1.09 -11.30 0.06
N GLY A 55 0.49 -11.18 -1.13
CA GLY A 55 -0.88 -11.61 -1.42
C GLY A 55 -1.11 -13.11 -1.21
N THR A 56 -0.16 -13.96 -1.63
CA THR A 56 -0.24 -15.41 -1.42
C THR A 56 -0.29 -15.80 0.06
N CYS A 57 0.29 -14.98 0.95
CA CYS A 57 0.18 -15.16 2.39
C CYS A 57 -1.14 -14.61 2.96
N ALA A 58 -1.73 -13.60 2.33
CA ALA A 58 -3.01 -13.02 2.75
C ALA A 58 -4.19 -13.91 2.37
N ALA A 59 -4.03 -14.68 1.28
CA ALA A 59 -5.05 -15.53 0.69
C ALA A 59 -5.46 -16.74 1.56
N GLU A 60 -4.81 -16.95 2.72
CA GLU A 60 -5.34 -17.82 3.79
C GLU A 60 -6.69 -17.31 4.32
N LEU A 61 -6.96 -16.01 4.22
CA LEU A 61 -8.24 -15.41 4.61
C LEU A 61 -9.24 -15.47 3.44
N PRO A 62 -10.47 -15.99 3.64
CA PRO A 62 -11.48 -16.07 2.58
C PRO A 62 -11.88 -14.73 1.94
N SER A 63 -11.70 -13.64 2.68
CA SER A 63 -11.95 -12.28 2.20
C SER A 63 -10.85 -11.75 1.28
N LEU A 64 -9.69 -12.40 1.20
CA LEU A 64 -8.51 -12.00 0.42
C LEU A 64 -7.96 -13.14 -0.46
N ASN A 65 -8.72 -14.23 -0.63
CA ASN A 65 -8.26 -15.48 -1.23
C ASN A 65 -8.19 -15.50 -2.77
N SER A 66 -8.17 -14.33 -3.40
CA SER A 66 -7.93 -14.17 -4.84
C SER A 66 -7.17 -12.86 -5.10
N GLU A 67 -6.54 -12.75 -6.26
CA GLU A 67 -5.84 -11.53 -6.70
C GLU A 67 -6.79 -10.33 -6.65
N GLU A 68 -7.96 -10.44 -7.28
CA GLU A 68 -8.97 -9.39 -7.28
C GLU A 68 -9.35 -8.94 -5.87
N LYS A 69 -9.65 -9.88 -4.96
CA LYS A 69 -10.04 -9.55 -3.58
C LYS A 69 -8.92 -8.87 -2.80
N TYR A 70 -7.69 -9.35 -2.96
CA TYR A 70 -6.50 -8.79 -2.31
C TYR A 70 -6.28 -7.33 -2.75
N PHE A 71 -6.26 -7.09 -4.06
CA PHE A 71 -6.06 -5.75 -4.62
C PHE A 71 -7.25 -4.82 -4.36
N ALA A 72 -8.48 -5.31 -4.49
CA ALA A 72 -9.68 -4.53 -4.18
C ALA A 72 -9.69 -4.08 -2.72
N LYS A 73 -9.23 -4.91 -1.77
CA LYS A 73 -9.11 -4.50 -0.37
C LYS A 73 -8.07 -3.39 -0.18
N GLY A 74 -6.93 -3.47 -0.86
CA GLY A 74 -5.93 -2.40 -0.86
C GLY A 74 -6.49 -1.08 -1.41
N LEU A 75 -7.26 -1.15 -2.51
CA LEU A 75 -7.93 0.00 -3.10
C LEU A 75 -9.02 0.60 -2.19
N GLU A 76 -9.76 -0.24 -1.48
CA GLU A 76 -10.71 0.21 -0.45
C GLU A 76 -9.98 0.96 0.67
N TRP A 77 -8.86 0.44 1.15
CA TRP A 77 -8.12 1.07 2.24
C TRP A 77 -7.44 2.38 1.84
N VAL A 78 -6.79 2.45 0.68
CA VAL A 78 -6.13 3.71 0.24
C VAL A 78 -7.15 4.83 -0.03
N THR A 79 -8.39 4.48 -0.38
CA THR A 79 -9.47 5.46 -0.55
C THR A 79 -10.15 5.82 0.77
N HIS A 80 -10.28 4.87 1.71
CA HIS A 80 -10.87 5.12 3.02
C HIS A 80 -9.93 5.89 3.96
N TYR A 81 -8.65 5.54 3.97
CA TYR A 81 -7.60 6.16 4.77
C TYR A 81 -6.80 7.17 3.93
N ASP A 82 -7.50 8.16 3.36
CA ASP A 82 -6.90 9.22 2.55
C ASP A 82 -6.02 10.16 3.40
N TYR A 83 -4.78 9.74 3.62
CA TYR A 83 -3.80 10.45 4.43
C TYR A 83 -3.44 11.82 3.83
N VAL A 84 -3.54 12.00 2.51
CA VAL A 84 -3.24 13.28 1.85
C VAL A 84 -4.26 14.33 2.29
N SER A 85 -5.56 13.99 2.24
CA SER A 85 -6.61 14.86 2.74
C SER A 85 -6.48 15.13 4.25
N VAL A 86 -6.03 14.16 5.03
CA VAL A 86 -5.81 14.35 6.48
C VAL A 86 -4.67 15.32 6.76
N LEU A 87 -3.52 15.15 6.11
CA LEU A 87 -2.38 16.04 6.26
C LEU A 87 -2.73 17.47 5.81
N GLY A 88 -3.48 17.61 4.71
CA GLY A 88 -3.93 18.91 4.22
C GLY A 88 -4.83 19.67 5.21
N LYS A 89 -5.68 18.97 5.98
CA LYS A 89 -6.49 19.59 7.06
C LYS A 89 -5.65 20.17 8.19
N HIS A 90 -4.41 19.71 8.32
CA HIS A 90 -3.42 20.22 9.27
C HIS A 90 -2.38 21.12 8.60
N SER A 91 -2.68 21.62 7.39
CA SER A 91 -1.80 22.49 6.61
C SER A 91 -0.43 21.89 6.30
N ILE A 92 -0.36 20.55 6.23
CA ILE A 92 0.84 19.82 5.83
C ILE A 92 0.69 19.44 4.37
N TYR A 93 1.50 20.06 3.51
CA TYR A 93 1.51 19.83 2.07
C TYR A 93 2.91 19.46 1.59
N PRO A 94 3.04 18.67 0.51
CA PRO A 94 4.33 18.44 -0.14
C PRO A 94 4.96 19.77 -0.55
N ASP A 95 6.22 19.99 -0.19
CA ASP A 95 7.00 21.18 -0.52
C ASP A 95 8.49 20.82 -0.62
N ASP A 96 9.24 21.55 -1.45
CA ASP A 96 10.68 21.32 -1.68
C ASP A 96 11.58 22.05 -0.65
N ILE A 97 11.02 23.03 0.08
CA ILE A 97 11.74 23.93 0.99
C ILE A 97 11.17 23.81 2.41
N GLU A 98 9.85 23.89 2.55
CA GLU A 98 9.17 23.83 3.83
C GLU A 98 9.28 22.42 4.42
N THR A 99 9.62 22.36 5.71
CA THR A 99 9.80 21.09 6.42
C THR A 99 8.84 21.01 7.60
N TYR A 100 8.44 19.78 7.92
CA TYR A 100 7.51 19.52 9.02
C TYR A 100 8.17 18.59 10.03
N ALA A 101 7.84 18.75 11.31
CA ALA A 101 8.31 17.80 12.30
C ALA A 101 7.61 16.46 12.06
N ARG A 102 8.35 15.36 12.22
CA ARG A 102 7.78 14.00 12.17
C ARG A 102 6.58 13.84 13.11
N GLN A 103 6.62 14.53 14.26
CA GLN A 103 5.55 14.51 15.25
C GLN A 103 4.25 15.13 14.70
N ASP A 104 4.33 16.18 13.88
CA ASP A 104 3.15 16.81 13.28
C ASP A 104 2.43 15.84 12.33
N LEU A 105 3.20 15.07 11.53
CA LEU A 105 2.65 14.01 10.68
C LEU A 105 2.03 12.89 11.52
N PHE A 106 2.70 12.50 12.61
CA PHE A 106 2.21 11.46 13.50
C PHE A 106 0.87 11.86 14.15
N ASP A 107 0.82 13.06 14.72
CA ASP A 107 -0.35 13.57 15.43
C ASP A 107 -1.52 13.82 14.49
N ALA A 108 -1.26 14.33 13.27
CA ALA A 108 -2.28 14.49 12.23
C ALA A 108 -3.06 13.19 11.96
N ILE A 109 -2.33 12.10 11.77
CA ILE A 109 -2.89 10.79 11.45
C ILE A 109 -3.50 10.14 12.71
N LYS A 110 -2.82 10.22 13.87
CA LYS A 110 -3.31 9.69 15.14
C LYS A 110 -4.62 10.35 15.57
N ASN A 111 -4.71 11.68 15.48
CA ASN A 111 -5.91 12.40 15.89
C ASN A 111 -7.11 12.14 14.98
N THR A 112 -6.87 11.80 13.71
CA THR A 112 -7.95 11.53 12.76
C THR A 112 -8.47 10.10 12.85
N PHE A 113 -7.58 9.11 12.97
CA PHE A 113 -7.95 7.69 12.90
C PHE A 113 -7.88 6.96 14.24
N ASP A 114 -7.46 7.63 15.31
CA ASP A 114 -7.23 7.06 16.65
C ASP A 114 -6.29 5.83 16.66
N VAL A 115 -5.37 5.75 15.70
CA VAL A 115 -4.34 4.70 15.63
C VAL A 115 -2.95 5.30 15.61
N ASN A 116 -1.95 4.56 16.08
CA ASN A 116 -0.56 5.01 16.03
C ASN A 116 0.02 4.66 14.65
N PRO A 117 0.31 5.65 13.77
CA PRO A 117 0.91 5.36 12.48
C PRO A 117 2.39 4.96 12.63
N HIS A 118 2.87 4.20 11.65
CA HIS A 118 4.30 4.04 11.43
C HIS A 118 4.75 5.05 10.37
N ILE A 119 5.83 5.78 10.66
CA ILE A 119 6.40 6.78 9.74
C ILE A 119 7.83 6.36 9.44
N ASP A 120 8.06 5.97 8.18
CA ASP A 120 9.38 5.72 7.63
C ASP A 120 9.86 6.95 6.86
N CYS A 121 11.13 7.32 7.05
CA CYS A 121 11.77 8.43 6.35
C CYS A 121 12.97 7.93 5.55
N ILE A 122 13.14 8.48 4.35
CA ILE A 122 14.33 8.30 3.52
C ILE A 122 14.98 9.65 3.26
N TYR A 123 16.30 9.66 3.07
CA TYR A 123 17.00 10.85 2.61
C TYR A 123 17.05 10.85 1.09
N ASN A 124 16.82 12.02 0.49
CA ASN A 124 17.08 12.20 -0.94
C ASN A 124 18.55 11.88 -1.23
N LYS A 125 18.79 11.17 -2.33
CA LYS A 125 20.14 10.87 -2.81
C LYS A 125 20.78 12.09 -3.47
#